data_AF-A0A8T4LIG1-F1
#
_entry.id   AF-A0A8T4LIG1-F1
#
_cell.length_a   1.000
_cell.length_b   1.000
_cell.length_c   1.000
_cell.angle_alpha   90.00
_cell.angle_beta   90.00
_cell.angle_gamma   90.00
#
_symmetry.space_group_name_H-M   'P 1'
#
loop_
_entity.id
_entity.type
_entity.pdbx_description
1 polymer ?
#
loop_
_entity_poly.entity_id
_entity_poly.type
_entity_poly.pdbx_seq_one_letter_code
_entity_poly.pdbx_strand_id
1 'polypeptide(L)' 'MSRKFPKLNNKAILSPMEGVTDVAFRELCKKYGAALTYTEFTS' A
#
# COMPACT_ATOMS: atom_id res chain seq x y z
N MET A 1 -20.98 -15.07 4.11
CA MET A 1 -20.59 -14.13 3.04
C MET A 1 -19.11 -14.33 2.74
N SER A 2 -18.74 -15.04 1.68
CA SER A 2 -17.32 -15.24 1.33
C SER A 2 -16.78 -13.94 0.73
N ARG A 3 -16.00 -13.17 1.50
CA ARG A 3 -15.33 -11.96 1.00
C ARG A 3 -14.08 -12.38 0.26
N LYS A 4 -14.16 -12.43 -1.07
CA LYS A 4 -13.01 -12.69 -1.94
C LYS A 4 -12.09 -11.47 -1.93
N PHE A 5 -10.78 -11.70 -1.78
CA PHE A 5 -9.79 -10.63 -1.85
C PHE A 5 -9.80 -9.99 -3.27
N PRO A 6 -9.73 -8.65 -3.39
CA PRO A 6 -9.74 -7.99 -4.69
C PRO A 6 -8.53 -8.38 -5.53
N LYS A 7 -8.70 -8.44 -6.85
CA LYS A 7 -7.59 -8.70 -7.78
C LYS A 7 -6.66 -7.48 -7.81
N LEU A 8 -5.38 -7.69 -7.51
CA LEU A 8 -4.36 -6.65 -7.55
C LEU A 8 -3.92 -6.37 -9.00
N ASN A 9 -3.63 -5.11 -9.29
CA ASN A 9 -3.22 -4.65 -10.62
C ASN A 9 -1.72 -4.85 -10.90
N ASN A 10 -0.92 -5.10 -9.85
CA ASN A 10 0.52 -5.34 -9.97
C ASN A 10 1.01 -6.32 -8.88
N LYS A 11 2.30 -6.71 -8.95
CA LYS A 11 2.93 -7.67 -8.03
C LYS A 11 3.57 -7.04 -6.79
N ALA A 12 3.82 -5.73 -6.80
CA ALA A 12 4.48 -5.02 -5.72
C ALA A 12 3.47 -4.42 -4.73
N ILE A 13 3.77 -4.54 -3.44
CA ILE A 13 2.99 -3.97 -2.33
C ILE A 13 3.97 -3.21 -1.43
N LEU A 14 3.58 -1.99 -1.04
CA LEU A 14 4.38 -1.19 -0.11
C LEU A 14 4.08 -1.59 1.33
N SER A 15 5.06 -2.15 2.04
CA SER A 15 4.99 -2.54 3.46
C SER A 15 4.76 -1.33 4.37
N PRO A 16 4.02 -1.46 5.50
CA PRO A 16 3.98 -0.43 6.53
C PRO A 16 5.37 -0.25 7.14
N MET A 17 5.84 1.00 7.19
CA MET A 17 7.12 1.40 7.78
C MET A 17 6.92 2.75 8.47
N GLU A 18 7.07 2.79 9.79
CA GLU A 18 6.96 4.01 10.60
C GLU A 18 8.01 5.05 10.18
N GLY A 19 7.60 6.31 10.04
CA GLY A 19 8.44 7.42 9.58
C GLY A 19 8.79 7.39 8.08
N VAL A 20 8.35 6.38 7.34
CA VAL A 20 8.63 6.22 5.89
C VAL A 20 7.35 6.18 5.06
N THR A 21 6.32 5.46 5.51
CA THR A 21 5.06 5.29 4.74
C THR A 21 4.06 6.42 4.94
N ASP A 22 4.54 7.66 4.84
CA ASP A 22 3.73 8.87 4.89
C ASP A 22 2.86 9.03 3.62
N VAL A 23 2.03 10.08 3.59
CA VAL A 23 1.11 10.32 2.46
C VAL A 23 1.86 10.51 1.14
N ALA A 24 2.94 11.29 1.14
CA ALA A 24 3.70 11.63 -0.07
C ALA A 24 4.41 10.39 -0.63
N PHE A 25 5.06 9.60 0.23
CA PHE A 25 5.73 8.37 -0.21
C PHE A 25 4.75 7.34 -0.76
N ARG A 26 3.57 7.17 -0.14
CA ARG A 26 2.53 6.27 -0.68
C ARG A 26 2.04 6.71 -2.05
N GLU A 27 1.85 8.01 -2.26
CA GLU A 27 1.42 8.51 -3.56
C GLU A 27 2.49 8.31 -4.63
N LEU A 28 3.75 8.50 -4.27
CA LEU A 28 4.90 8.21 -5.13
C LEU A 28 4.92 6.72 -5.52
N CYS A 29 4.82 5.81 -4.55
CA CYS A 29 4.80 4.37 -4.81
C CYS A 29 3.59 3.95 -5.67
N LYS A 30 2.41 4.56 -5.49
CA LYS A 30 1.26 4.33 -6.37
C LYS A 30 1.55 4.72 -7.82
N LYS A 31 2.20 5.88 -8.04
CA LYS A 31 2.61 6.34 -9.38
C LYS A 31 3.63 5.39 -10.03
N TYR A 32 4.52 4.79 -9.25
CA TYR A 32 5.46 3.77 -9.72
C TYR A 32 4.88 2.36 -9.85
N GLY A 33 3.57 2.18 -9.60
CA GLY A 33 2.87 0.93 -9.85
C GLY A 33 2.75 -0.01 -8.66
N ALA A 34 2.86 0.48 -7.41
CA ALA A 34 2.47 -0.31 -6.26
C ALA A 34 0.98 -0.69 -6.36
N ALA A 35 0.67 -1.98 -6.27
CA ALA A 35 -0.70 -2.47 -6.35
C ALA A 35 -1.52 -2.15 -5.10
N LEU A 36 -0.84 -2.02 -3.97
CA LEU A 36 -1.40 -1.68 -2.67
C LEU A 36 -0.35 -0.95 -1.85
N THR A 37 -0.78 0.01 -1.04
CA THR A 37 0.07 0.77 -0.11
C THR A 37 -0.52 0.76 1.29
N TYR A 38 0.31 0.50 2.29
CA TYR A 38 -0.09 0.57 3.70
C TYR A 38 0.24 1.93 4.31
N THR A 39 -0.48 2.30 5.37
CA THR A 39 -0.16 3.44 6.22
C THR A 39 0.86 3.05 7.29
N GLU A 40 1.36 4.04 8.01
CA GLU A 40 2.09 3.81 9.25
C GLU A 40 1.22 3.09 10.29
N PHE A 41 1.87 2.53 11.31
CA PHE A 41 1.16 1.93 12.44
C PHE A 41 0.47 3.03 13.25
N THR A 42 -0.81 2.84 13.55
CA THR A 42 -1.56 3.63 14.53
C THR A 42 -1.65 2.83 15.83
N SER A 43 -1.39 3.47 16.98
CA SER A 43 -1.53 2.86 18.31
C SER A 43 -2.97 2.47 18.64
#